data_AF-A0A958ISX8-F1
#
_entry.id   AF-A0A958ISX8-F1
#
_cell.length_a   1.000
_cell.length_b   1.000
_cell.length_c   1.000
_cell.angle_alpha   90.00
_cell.angle_beta   90.00
_cell.angle_gamma   90.00
#
_symmetry.space_group_name_H-M   'P 1'
#
loop_
_entity.id
_entity.type
_entity.pdbx_description
1 polymer ?
#
loop_
_entity_poly.entity_id
_entity_poly.type
_entity_poly.pdbx_seq_one_letter_code
_entity_poly.pdbx_strand_id
1 'polypeptide(L)'
;MNIHEVAVEVEKAILVGVVLPKDRRWEVDEYLSELQQLAATAGVEVVDQLVQDRQRLDPATFIGSGKVEELQQMVNAYQAKAVIFDEDLTPAQIRNLEKAIKAKI
;
A
#
# COMPACT_ATOMS: atom_id res chain seq x y z
N MET A 1 -9.07 30.62 -28.25
CA MET A 1 -8.38 29.32 -28.16
C MET A 1 -8.40 28.95 -26.68
N ASN A 2 -9.35 28.11 -26.25
CA ASN A 2 -9.45 27.72 -24.84
C ASN A 2 -8.50 26.56 -24.59
N ILE A 3 -7.27 26.89 -24.22
CA ILE A 3 -6.32 25.96 -23.61
C ILE A 3 -6.98 25.39 -22.35
N HIS A 4 -7.45 24.14 -22.44
CA HIS A 4 -7.82 23.38 -21.25
C HIS A 4 -6.51 22.91 -20.63
N GLU A 5 -6.16 23.51 -19.50
CA GLU A 5 -5.08 23.03 -18.63
C GLU A 5 -5.54 21.69 -18.06
N VAL A 6 -5.04 20.59 -18.64
CA VAL A 6 -5.27 19.25 -18.09
C VAL A 6 -4.34 19.10 -16.90
N ALA A 7 -4.89 19.31 -15.69
CA ALA A 7 -4.19 18.95 -14.47
C ALA A 7 -3.96 17.42 -14.48
N VAL A 8 -2.70 17.00 -14.52
CA VAL A 8 -2.34 15.59 -14.32
C VAL A 8 -2.55 15.31 -12.84
N GLU A 9 -3.62 14.60 -12.50
CA GLU A 9 -3.88 14.19 -11.12
C GLU A 9 -2.83 13.13 -10.74
N VAL A 10 -1.93 13.47 -9.81
CA VAL A 10 -0.92 12.53 -9.30
C VAL A 10 -1.63 11.47 -8.47
N GLU A 11 -1.45 10.21 -8.83
CA GLU A 11 -2.05 9.10 -8.10
C GLU A 11 -1.33 8.91 -6.76
N LYS A 12 -2.08 8.93 -5.66
CA LYS A 12 -1.54 8.77 -4.31
C LYS A 12 -1.62 7.33 -3.84
N ALA A 13 -0.53 6.82 -3.29
CA ALA A 13 -0.42 5.46 -2.80
C ALA A 13 0.14 5.37 -1.38
N ILE A 14 -0.28 4.34 -0.64
CA ILE A 14 0.35 3.93 0.61
C ILE A 14 1.11 2.63 0.35
N LEU A 15 2.33 2.50 0.85
CA LEU A 15 3.06 1.24 0.78
C LEU A 15 2.76 0.38 2.00
N VAL A 16 2.71 -0.94 1.83
CA VAL A 16 2.50 -1.88 2.92
C VAL A 16 3.59 -2.95 2.90
N GLY A 17 4.20 -3.16 4.05
CA GLY A 17 5.18 -4.24 4.27
C GLY A 17 4.83 -5.08 5.50
N VAL A 18 5.27 -6.34 5.50
CA VAL A 18 5.12 -7.24 6.65
C VAL A 18 6.47 -7.81 7.04
N VAL A 19 6.76 -7.79 8.33
CA VAL A 19 7.97 -8.42 8.89
C VAL A 19 7.56 -9.72 9.55
N LEU A 20 8.05 -10.84 9.03
CA LEU A 20 7.91 -12.16 9.65
C LEU A 20 9.14 -12.49 10.52
N PRO A 21 9.08 -13.51 11.40
CA PRO A 21 10.19 -13.82 12.31
C PRO A 21 11.50 -14.21 11.61
N LYS A 22 11.42 -14.60 10.34
CA LYS A 22 12.57 -14.95 9.50
C LYS A 22 13.23 -13.73 8.85
N ASP A 23 12.53 -12.60 8.80
CA ASP A 23 12.97 -11.40 8.10
C ASP A 23 13.73 -10.49 9.05
N ARG A 24 14.64 -9.68 8.51
CA ARG A 24 15.20 -8.56 9.27
C ARG A 24 14.46 -7.29 8.91
N ARG A 25 14.10 -6.50 9.92
CA ARG A 25 13.33 -5.27 9.73
C ARG A 25 13.94 -4.35 8.66
N TRP A 26 15.26 -4.20 8.67
CA TRP A 26 15.96 -3.34 7.72
C TRP A 26 15.86 -3.84 6.26
N GLU A 27 15.71 -5.15 6.03
CA GLU A 27 15.52 -5.71 4.68
C GLU A 27 14.15 -5.28 4.12
N VAL A 28 13.10 -5.34 4.94
CA VAL A 28 11.75 -4.86 4.58
C VAL A 28 11.75 -3.34 4.34
N ASP A 29 12.42 -2.57 5.19
CA ASP A 29 12.52 -1.12 5.03
C ASP A 29 13.28 -0.75 3.72
N GLU A 30 14.33 -1.52 3.33
CA GLU A 30 15.03 -1.35 2.06
C GLU A 30 14.11 -1.65 0.85
N TYR A 31 13.33 -2.74 0.90
CA TYR A 31 12.38 -3.07 -0.16
C TYR A 31 11.29 -2.00 -0.33
N LEU A 32 10.77 -1.45 0.77
CA LEU A 32 9.80 -0.35 0.71
C LEU A 32 10.43 0.94 0.15
N SER A 33 11.70 1.21 0.47
CA SER A 33 12.44 2.33 -0.12
C SER A 33 12.60 2.17 -1.63
N GLU A 34 12.96 0.98 -2.11
CA GLU A 34 13.05 0.69 -3.55
C GLU A 34 11.68 0.83 -4.22
N LEU A 35 10.64 0.26 -3.63
CA LEU A 35 9.27 0.34 -4.13
C LEU A 35 8.77 1.79 -4.23
N GLN A 36 9.14 2.64 -3.28
CA GLN A 36 8.85 4.08 -3.33
C GLN A 36 9.51 4.76 -4.53
N GLN A 37 10.75 4.40 -4.86
CA GLN A 37 11.45 4.95 -6.04
C GLN A 37 10.80 4.48 -7.35
N LEU A 38 10.35 3.22 -7.41
CA LEU A 38 9.63 2.68 -8.56
C LEU A 38 8.27 3.38 -8.74
N ALA A 39 7.51 3.55 -7.66
CA ALA A 39 6.25 4.29 -7.66
C ALA A 39 6.44 5.73 -8.16
N ALA A 40 7.47 6.43 -7.66
CA ALA A 40 7.80 7.78 -8.12
C ALA A 40 8.12 7.83 -9.63
N THR A 41 8.85 6.84 -10.15
CA THR A 41 9.16 6.72 -11.58
C THR A 41 7.89 6.47 -12.43
N ALA A 42 6.89 5.81 -11.85
CA ALA A 42 5.58 5.59 -12.47
C ALA A 42 4.62 6.79 -12.33
N GLY A 43 5.04 7.89 -11.71
CA GLY A 43 4.19 9.07 -11.48
C GLY A 43 3.21 8.90 -10.32
N VAL A 44 3.47 7.96 -9.42
CA VAL A 44 2.69 7.72 -8.20
C VAL A 44 3.37 8.40 -7.01
N GLU A 45 2.62 9.21 -6.27
CA GLU A 45 3.07 9.84 -5.03
C GLU A 45 2.81 8.88 -3.85
N VAL A 46 3.88 8.38 -3.24
CA VAL A 46 3.76 7.63 -1.99
C VAL A 46 3.56 8.61 -0.83
N VAL A 47 2.38 8.59 -0.22
CA VAL A 47 1.96 9.54 0.82
C VAL A 47 2.21 9.03 2.23
N ASP A 48 2.29 7.72 2.43
CA ASP A 48 2.66 7.10 3.70
C ASP A 48 3.09 5.64 3.51
N GLN A 49 3.60 5.01 4.57
CA GLN A 49 3.95 3.60 4.61
C GLN A 49 3.40 2.94 5.88
N LEU A 50 2.90 1.71 5.76
CA LEU A 50 2.37 0.91 6.85
C LEU A 50 3.14 -0.40 6.96
N VAL A 51 3.89 -0.59 8.04
CA VAL A 51 4.63 -1.84 8.25
C VAL A 51 4.07 -2.57 9.46
N GLN A 52 3.85 -3.88 9.31
CA GLN A 52 3.26 -4.71 10.34
C GLN A 52 4.13 -5.92 10.68
N ASP A 53 4.50 -6.05 11.96
CA ASP A 53 5.18 -7.25 12.44
C ASP A 53 4.16 -8.37 12.68
N ARG A 54 4.43 -9.59 12.19
CA ARG A 54 3.54 -10.75 12.37
C ARG A 54 4.33 -12.04 12.58
N GLN A 55 3.71 -13.01 13.25
CA GLN A 55 4.24 -14.38 13.32
C GLN A 55 3.98 -15.17 12.03
N ARG A 56 2.87 -14.85 11.35
CA ARG A 56 2.46 -15.41 10.07
C ARG A 56 1.52 -14.44 9.35
N LEU A 57 1.53 -14.52 8.03
CA LEU A 57 0.59 -13.78 7.19
C LEU A 57 -0.86 -14.17 7.54
N ASP A 58 -1.74 -13.18 7.49
CA ASP A 58 -3.16 -13.46 7.55
C ASP A 58 -3.65 -14.02 6.20
N PRO A 59 -4.28 -15.19 6.15
CA PRO A 59 -4.69 -15.81 4.89
C PRO A 59 -5.78 -15.02 4.15
N ALA A 60 -6.54 -14.18 4.85
CA ALA A 60 -7.62 -13.40 4.26
C ALA A 60 -7.18 -11.99 3.85
N THR A 61 -6.23 -11.39 4.55
CA THR A 61 -5.91 -9.95 4.43
C THR A 61 -4.43 -9.63 4.42
N PHE A 62 -3.54 -10.62 4.54
CA PHE A 62 -2.09 -10.47 4.67
C PHE A 62 -1.65 -9.82 6.01
N ILE A 63 -2.19 -8.65 6.33
CA ILE A 63 -1.87 -7.82 7.50
C ILE A 63 -2.78 -8.02 8.72
N GLY A 64 -3.92 -8.70 8.58
CA GLY A 64 -4.91 -8.93 9.65
C GLY A 64 -5.90 -7.78 9.85
N SER A 65 -7.10 -8.09 10.37
CA SER A 65 -8.25 -7.16 10.37
C SER A 65 -8.01 -5.81 11.06
N GLY A 66 -7.41 -5.78 12.25
CA GLY A 66 -7.16 -4.52 12.96
C GLY A 66 -6.23 -3.58 12.19
N LYS A 67 -5.25 -4.14 11.47
CA LYS A 67 -4.33 -3.36 10.64
C LYS A 67 -4.99 -2.94 9.31
N VAL A 68 -5.94 -3.72 8.80
CA VAL A 68 -6.79 -3.30 7.66
C VAL A 68 -7.65 -2.09 8.03
N GLU A 69 -8.18 -2.04 9.25
CA GLU A 69 -8.95 -0.87 9.73
C GLU A 69 -8.07 0.39 9.81
N GLU A 70 -6.85 0.26 10.33
CA GLU A 70 -5.86 1.33 10.35
C GLU A 70 -5.49 1.80 8.93
N LEU A 71 -5.22 0.85 8.02
CA LEU A 71 -4.95 1.14 6.61
C LEU A 71 -6.12 1.87 5.95
N GLN A 72 -7.36 1.47 6.21
CA GLN A 72 -8.55 2.14 5.70
C GLN A 72 -8.61 3.60 6.20
N GLN A 73 -8.28 3.85 7.46
CA GLN A 73 -8.22 5.22 7.99
C GLN A 73 -7.13 6.05 7.31
N MET A 74 -5.95 5.48 7.07
CA MET A 74 -4.87 6.15 6.34
C MET A 74 -5.28 6.46 4.89
N VAL A 75 -5.88 5.50 4.18
CA VAL A 75 -6.40 5.68 2.82
C VAL A 75 -7.35 6.87 2.76
N ASN A 76 -8.28 6.96 3.72
CA ASN A 76 -9.21 8.08 3.82
C ASN A 76 -8.51 9.40 4.20
N ALA A 77 -7.58 9.37 5.15
CA ALA A 77 -6.88 10.57 5.61
C ALA A 77 -6.02 11.21 4.50
N TYR A 78 -5.28 10.38 3.76
CA TYR A 78 -4.41 10.84 2.68
C TYR A 78 -5.08 10.93 1.32
N GLN A 79 -6.34 10.51 1.22
CA GLN A 79 -7.07 10.40 -0.06
C GLN A 79 -6.30 9.53 -1.07
N ALA A 80 -5.68 8.45 -0.59
CA ALA A 80 -4.93 7.52 -1.42
C ALA A 80 -5.90 6.70 -2.29
N LYS A 81 -5.61 6.57 -3.59
CA LYS A 81 -6.42 5.77 -4.53
C LYS A 81 -5.85 4.36 -4.73
N ALA A 82 -4.62 4.15 -4.31
CA ALA A 82 -3.92 2.87 -4.39
C ALA A 82 -3.24 2.51 -3.05
N VAL A 83 -3.03 1.22 -2.84
CA VAL A 83 -2.16 0.68 -1.79
C VAL A 83 -1.29 -0.40 -2.42
N ILE A 84 0.03 -0.28 -2.27
CA ILE A 84 0.98 -1.18 -2.93
C ILE A 84 1.64 -2.04 -1.85
N PHE A 85 1.60 -3.36 -2.03
CA PHE A 85 2.27 -4.30 -1.14
C PHE A 85 3.66 -4.65 -1.69
N ASP A 86 4.63 -4.85 -0.82
CA ASP A 86 5.99 -5.30 -1.18
C ASP A 86 6.05 -6.78 -1.60
N GLU A 87 5.08 -7.58 -1.16
CA GLU A 87 4.92 -8.99 -1.52
C GLU A 87 3.65 -9.26 -2.35
N ASP A 88 3.70 -10.34 -3.12
CA ASP A 88 2.55 -10.82 -3.91
C ASP A 88 1.38 -11.22 -3.01
N LEU A 89 0.19 -10.71 -3.37
CA LEU A 89 -1.05 -11.08 -2.74
C LEU A 89 -1.81 -12.13 -3.54
N THR A 90 -2.47 -13.04 -2.82
CA THR A 90 -3.42 -13.95 -3.46
C THR A 90 -4.64 -13.17 -3.97
N PRO A 91 -5.35 -13.68 -5.00
CA PRO A 91 -6.58 -13.05 -5.48
C PRO A 91 -7.66 -12.88 -4.40
N ALA A 92 -7.68 -13.74 -3.38
CA ALA A 92 -8.60 -13.62 -2.25
C ALA A 92 -8.22 -12.45 -1.33
N GLN A 93 -6.93 -12.29 -1.04
CA GLN A 93 -6.42 -11.16 -0.25
C GLN A 93 -6.71 -9.83 -0.93
N ILE A 94 -6.42 -9.71 -2.22
CA ILE A 94 -6.71 -8.50 -3.02
C ILE A 94 -8.19 -8.11 -2.89
N ARG A 95 -9.11 -9.02 -3.22
CA ARG A 95 -10.56 -8.74 -3.15
C ARG A 95 -11.02 -8.35 -1.74
N ASN A 96 -10.48 -9.00 -0.70
CA ASN A 96 -10.84 -8.69 0.68
C ASN A 96 -10.33 -7.32 1.10
N LEU A 97 -9.10 -6.98 0.74
CA LEU A 97 -8.47 -5.68 1.03
C LEU A 97 -9.19 -4.56 0.29
N GLU A 98 -9.35 -4.64 -1.04
CA GLU A 98 -10.06 -3.63 -1.84
C GLU A 98 -11.48 -3.37 -1.30
N LYS A 99 -12.20 -4.45 -0.94
CA LYS A 99 -13.54 -4.35 -0.35
C LYS A 99 -13.52 -3.58 0.97
N ALA A 100 -12.50 -3.80 1.80
CA ALA A 100 -12.37 -3.15 3.10
C ALA A 100 -11.89 -1.70 2.95
N ILE A 101 -10.78 -1.45 2.26
CA ILE A 101 -10.11 -0.15 2.25
C ILE A 101 -10.65 0.82 1.20
N LYS A 102 -11.43 0.34 0.22
CA LYS A 102 -12.02 1.16 -0.86
C LYS A 102 -10.99 1.86 -1.77
N ALA A 103 -9.80 1.29 -1.89
CA ALA A 103 -8.73 1.68 -2.80
C ALA A 103 -8.29 0.47 -3.63
N LYS A 104 -7.60 0.72 -4.74
CA LYS A 104 -6.98 -0.33 -5.56
C LYS A 104 -5.80 -0.95 -4.82
N ILE A 105 -5.56 -2.23 -5.06
CA ILE A 105 -4.33 -2.93 -4.67
C ILE A 105 -3.49 -3.20 -5.91
#